data_AF-A0A7G1KIT2-F1
#
_entry.id   AF-A0A7G1KIT2-F1
#
_cell.length_a   1.000
_cell.length_b   1.000
_cell.length_c   1.000
_cell.angle_alpha   90.00
_cell.angle_beta   90.00
_cell.angle_gamma   90.00
#
_symmetry.space_group_name_H-M   'P 1'
#
loop_
_entity.id
_entity.type
_entity.pdbx_description
1 polymer ?
#
loop_
_entity_poly.entity_id
_entity_poly.type
_entity_poly.pdbx_seq_one_letter_code
_entity_poly.pdbx_strand_id
1 'polypeptide(L)' 'MPDVDLLIRTAGEQRLSNFLLWHAAYAELVFLDVLWPDFRAEHYRQAIQSYHQRNRRFGAAPQLANHAP' A
#
# COMPACT_ATOMS: atom_id res chain seq x y z
N MET A 1 -7.81 8.21 -11.61
CA MET A 1 -7.61 6.99 -10.81
C MET A 1 -7.30 7.44 -9.39
N PRO A 2 -7.89 6.86 -8.34
CA PRO A 2 -7.65 7.29 -6.96
C PRO A 2 -6.19 7.03 -6.54
N ASP A 3 -5.77 7.72 -5.48
CA ASP A 3 -4.46 7.50 -4.86
C ASP A 3 -4.37 6.10 -4.24
N VAL A 4 -3.14 5.59 -4.17
CA VAL A 4 -2.86 4.27 -3.59
C VAL A 4 -2.60 4.44 -2.10
N ASP A 5 -3.42 3.81 -1.26
CA ASP A 5 -3.22 3.82 0.19
C ASP A 5 -2.12 2.84 0.65
N LEU A 6 -2.04 1.69 -0.02
CA LEU A 6 -1.13 0.59 0.31
C LEU A 6 -0.63 -0.08 -0.97
N LEU A 7 0.69 -0.20 -1.09
CA LEU A 7 1.35 -0.96 -2.16
C LEU A 7 2.11 -2.14 -1.55
N ILE A 8 1.67 -3.36 -1.90
CA ILE A 8 2.31 -4.61 -1.48
C ILE A 8 3.22 -5.08 -2.60
N ARG A 9 4.49 -5.35 -2.28
CA ARG A 9 5.46 -5.89 -3.23
C ARG A 9 6.11 -7.17 -2.71
N THR A 10 5.99 -8.22 -3.52
CA THR A 10 6.53 -9.56 -3.25
C THR A 10 7.94 -9.74 -3.83
N ALA A 11 8.56 -10.88 -3.54
CA ALA A 11 9.88 -11.32 -4.00
C ALA A 11 11.08 -10.56 -3.39
N GLY A 12 10.92 -9.95 -2.20
CA GLY A 12 12.03 -9.41 -1.41
C GLY A 12 12.62 -8.08 -1.91
N GLU A 13 12.18 -7.59 -3.06
CA GLU A 13 12.77 -6.42 -3.72
C GLU A 13 12.22 -5.08 -3.20
N GLN A 14 13.08 -4.26 -2.59
CA GLN A 14 12.72 -2.95 -2.05
C GLN A 14 12.81 -1.82 -3.09
N ARG A 15 12.05 -1.96 -4.18
CA ARG A 15 11.94 -0.93 -5.24
C ARG A 15 10.54 -0.89 -5.84
N LEU A 16 10.12 0.25 -6.37
CA LEU A 16 8.85 0.33 -7.10
C LEU A 16 8.97 -0.13 -8.56
N SER A 17 10.18 -0.15 -9.14
CA SER A 17 10.40 -0.51 -10.55
C SER A 17 9.53 0.30 -11.52
N ASN A 18 9.43 1.62 -11.32
CA ASN A 18 8.63 2.52 -12.15
C ASN A 18 7.12 2.18 -12.17
N PHE A 19 6.61 1.51 -11.13
CA PHE A 19 5.19 1.20 -10.99
C PHE A 19 4.47 2.27 -10.17
N LEU A 20 3.45 2.90 -10.76
CA LEU A 20 2.52 3.85 -10.11
C LEU A 20 3.19 4.97 -9.29
N LEU A 21 4.33 5.51 -9.74
CA LEU A 21 5.12 6.49 -8.98
C LEU A 21 4.29 7.66 -8.41
N TRP A 22 3.42 8.26 -9.23
CA TRP A 22 2.59 9.39 -8.81
C TRP A 22 1.48 8.98 -7.84
N HIS A 23 0.77 7.89 -8.14
CA HIS A 23 -0.35 7.44 -7.31
C HIS A 23 0.12 6.83 -5.99
N ALA A 24 1.37 6.36 -5.92
CA ALA A 24 1.99 5.77 -4.73
C ALA A 24 2.85 6.75 -3.93
N ALA A 25 2.83 8.04 -4.26
CA ALA A 25 3.68 9.06 -3.61
C ALA A 25 3.49 9.13 -2.08
N TYR A 26 2.28 8.83 -1.61
CA TYR A 26 1.93 8.77 -0.18
C TYR A 26 1.44 7.39 0.27
N ALA A 27 1.62 6.37 -0.57
CA ALA A 27 1.22 5.02 -0.23
C ALA A 27 2.12 4.46 0.89
N GLU A 28 1.52 3.69 1.77
CA GLU A 28 2.31 2.81 2.63
C GLU A 28 2.90 1.68 1.78
N LEU A 29 4.20 1.45 1.91
CA LEU A 29 4.90 0.40 1.18
C LEU A 29 5.15 -0.79 2.10
N VAL A 30 4.66 -1.97 1.68
CA VAL A 30 4.90 -3.25 2.34
C VAL A 30 5.66 -4.16 1.39
N PHE A 31 6.88 -4.52 1.77
CA PHE A 31 7.72 -5.45 1.03
C PHE A 31 7.72 -6.80 1.74
N LEU A 32 7.45 -7.88 0.99
CA LEU A 32 7.37 -9.24 1.51
C LEU A 32 8.38 -10.13 0.80
N ASP A 33 9.07 -10.94 1.58
CA ASP A 33 9.97 -11.98 1.09
C ASP A 33 9.22 -13.28 0.78
N VAL A 34 8.14 -13.16 0.00
CA VAL A 34 7.37 -14.29 -0.53
C VAL A 34 7.29 -14.12 -2.04
N LEU A 35 7.48 -15.20 -2.80
CA LEU A 35 7.33 -15.15 -4.25
C LEU A 35 5.85 -14.98 -4.63
N TRP A 36 5.58 -14.32 -5.75
CA TRP A 36 4.20 -14.08 -6.20
C TRP A 36 3.36 -15.38 -6.32
N PRO A 37 3.87 -16.48 -6.91
CA PRO A 37 3.14 -17.75 -6.98
C PRO A 37 2.81 -18.35 -5.61
N ASP A 38 3.55 -17.96 -4.56
CA ASP A 38 3.39 -18.43 -3.18
C ASP A 38 2.64 -17.44 -2.29
N PHE A 39 2.21 -16.30 -2.84
CA PHE A 39 1.40 -15.33 -2.11
C PHE A 39 0.01 -15.92 -1.78
N ARG A 40 -0.47 -15.68 -0.55
CA ARG A 40 -1.68 -16.31 0.01
C ARG A 40 -2.43 -15.30 0.88
N ALA A 41 -3.66 -15.64 1.26
CA ALA A 41 -4.53 -14.78 2.08
C ALA A 41 -3.90 -14.35 3.42
N GLU A 42 -3.07 -15.21 4.03
CA GLU A 42 -2.35 -14.88 5.26
C GLU A 42 -1.36 -13.72 5.05
N HIS A 43 -0.57 -13.76 3.98
CA HIS A 43 0.36 -12.68 3.62
C HIS A 43 -0.39 -11.35 3.36
N TYR A 44 -1.56 -11.42 2.74
CA TYR A 44 -2.42 -10.25 2.57
C TYR A 44 -2.91 -9.70 3.92
N ARG A 45 -3.42 -10.55 4.82
CA ARG A 45 -3.84 -10.11 6.16
C ARG A 45 -2.71 -9.45 6.95
N GLN A 46 -1.51 -10.02 6.88
CA GLN A 46 -0.33 -9.47 7.53
C GLN A 46 0.04 -8.08 6.97
N ALA A 47 -0.05 -7.89 5.65
CA ALA A 47 0.17 -6.60 5.02
C ALA A 47 -0.87 -5.55 5.45
N ILE A 48 -2.15 -5.93 5.51
CA ILE A 48 -3.24 -5.05 5.99
C ILE A 48 -3.06 -4.71 7.47
N GLN A 49 -2.70 -5.68 8.32
CA GLN A 49 -2.42 -5.42 9.72
C GLN A 49 -1.24 -4.44 9.89
N SER A 50 -0.17 -4.63 9.11
CA SER A 50 0.98 -3.73 9.10
C SER A 50 0.60 -2.31 8.67
N TYR A 51 -0.28 -2.19 7.67
CA TYR A 51 -0.85 -0.92 7.23
C TYR A 51 -1.61 -0.21 8.37
N HIS A 52 -2.50 -0.92 9.07
CA HIS A 52 -3.28 -0.32 10.17
C HIS A 52 -2.46 0.06 11.40
N GLN A 53 -1.33 -0.63 11.65
CA GLN A 53 -0.45 -0.31 12.79
C GLN A 53 0.40 0.95 12.56
N ARG A 54 0.55 1.38 11.31
CA ARG A 54 1.32 2.58 11.01
C ARG A 54 0.46 3.81 11.23
N ASN A 55 0.86 4.63 12.21
CA ASN A 55 0.37 6.00 12.32
C ASN A 55 0.86 6.77 11.10
N ARG A 56 -0.03 7.05 10.14
CA ARG A 56 0.26 7.86 8.96
C ARG A 56 0.85 9.20 9.38
N ARG A 57 2.18 9.33 9.29
CA ARG A 57 2.92 10.52 9.73
C ARG A 57 2.52 11.79 8.99
N PHE A 58 1.98 11.64 7.77
CA PHE A 58 1.58 12.74 6.88
C PHE A 58 0.21 12.54 6.23
N GLY A 59 -0.68 11.70 6.81
CA GLY A 59 -1.81 11.15 6.08
C GLY A 59 -3.14 11.03 6.83
N ALA A 60 -3.45 11.97 7.72
CA ALA A 60 -4.82 12.46 7.77
C ALA A 60 -5.01 13.42 6.58
N ALA A 61 -4.89 12.91 5.35
CA ALA A 61 -5.43 13.66 4.22
C ALA A 61 -6.93 13.80 4.50
N PRO A 62 -7.51 15.02 4.42
CA PRO A 62 -8.93 15.16 4.64
C PRO A 62 -9.62 14.22 3.67
N GLN A 63 -10.54 13.43 4.20
CA GLN A 63 -11.51 12.71 3.40
C GLN A 63 -12.18 13.79 2.54
N LEU A 64 -11.71 13.96 1.30
CA LEU A 64 -12.31 14.88 0.36
C LEU A 64 -13.72 14.35 0.17
N ALA A 65 -14.64 15.07 0.79
CA ALA A 65 -16.06 14.86 0.73
C ALA A 65 -16.49 14.94 -0.74
N ASN A 66 -16.41 13.82 -1.46
CA ASN A 66 -17.22 13.61 -2.65
C ASN A 66 -18.59 13.12 -2.18
N HIS A 67 -19.26 13.99 -1.42
CA HIS A 67 -20.70 14.10 -1.43
C HIS A 67 -21.02 15.51 -1.92
N ALA A 68 -21.28 15.61 -3.21
CA ALA A 68 -22.06 16.69 -3.79
C ALA A 68 -23.04 16.04 -4.78
N PRO A 69 -24.26 16.60 -4.89
CA PRO A 69 -25.53 15.87 -5.00
C PRO A 69 -25.76 15.09 -6.30
#